data_AF-A0A258B7H9-F1
#
_entry.id   AF-A0A258B7H9-F1
#
_cell.length_a   1.000
_cell.length_b   1.000
_cell.length_c   1.000
_cell.angle_alpha   90.00
_cell.angle_beta   90.00
_cell.angle_gamma   90.00
#
_symmetry.space_group_name_H-M   'P 1'
#
loop_
_entity.id
_entity.type
_entity.pdbx_description
1 polymer ?
#
loop_
_entity_poly.entity_id
_entity_poly.type
_entity_poly.pdbx_seq_one_letter_code
_entity_poly.pdbx_strand_id
1 'polypeptide(L)'
;DPVPGREKPNGGVVIAQLSEDEFLVTGVHARLNFGVGDKQKGKNLIFRTVEQGHFENGKWVVDFVWNGDQTDYGLNLTGEPAILKIKLATY
;
A
#
# COMPACT_ATOMS: atom_id res chain seq x y z
N ASP A 1 1.26 -19.50 -17.99
CA ASP A 1 -0.09 -19.10 -18.43
C ASP A 1 -0.29 -17.60 -18.23
N PRO A 2 -1.01 -16.92 -19.15
CA PRO A 2 -1.40 -15.53 -18.93
C PRO A 2 -2.31 -15.42 -17.70
N VAL A 3 -2.17 -14.34 -16.93
CA VAL A 3 -3.05 -14.09 -15.78
C VAL A 3 -4.44 -13.75 -16.31
N PRO A 4 -5.50 -14.49 -15.94
CA PRO A 4 -6.86 -14.23 -16.41
C PRO A 4 -7.29 -12.78 -16.16
N GLY A 5 -8.03 -12.18 -17.11
CA GLY A 5 -8.53 -10.81 -16.96
C GLY A 5 -7.48 -9.72 -17.19
N ARG A 6 -6.40 -10.02 -17.95
CA ARG A 6 -5.35 -9.05 -18.35
C ARG A 6 -5.21 -8.92 -19.86
N GLU A 7 -6.27 -9.19 -20.61
CA GLU A 7 -6.30 -9.06 -22.08
C GLU A 7 -6.14 -7.60 -22.53
N LYS A 8 -6.43 -6.65 -21.64
CA LYS A 8 -6.22 -5.20 -21.80
C LYS A 8 -5.65 -4.60 -20.50
N PRO A 9 -4.88 -3.49 -20.56
CA PRO A 9 -4.45 -2.78 -19.36
C PRO A 9 -5.66 -2.33 -18.51
N ASN A 10 -5.68 -2.72 -17.24
CA ASN A 10 -6.81 -2.52 -16.33
C ASN A 10 -6.37 -2.27 -14.86
N GLY A 11 -5.13 -1.86 -14.66
CA GLY A 11 -4.57 -1.54 -13.35
C GLY A 11 -4.46 -0.04 -13.13
N GLY A 12 -4.57 0.37 -11.87
CA GLY A 12 -4.46 1.77 -11.48
C GLY A 12 -4.26 1.92 -9.97
N VAL A 13 -3.60 3.00 -9.58
CA VAL A 13 -3.27 3.29 -8.18
C VAL A 13 -3.49 4.78 -7.91
N VAL A 14 -4.01 5.10 -6.73
CA VAL A 14 -4.05 6.45 -6.16
C VAL A 14 -3.27 6.44 -4.85
N ILE A 15 -2.38 7.42 -4.69
CA ILE A 15 -1.57 7.60 -3.49
C ILE A 15 -1.76 9.03 -3.00
N ALA A 16 -2.15 9.19 -1.74
CA ALA A 16 -2.20 10.46 -1.05
C ALA A 16 -1.19 10.45 0.11
N GLN A 17 -0.31 11.43 0.15
CA GLN A 17 0.63 11.58 1.26
C GLN A 17 -0.07 12.29 2.43
N LEU A 18 -0.03 11.67 3.62
CA LEU A 18 -0.61 12.20 4.85
C LEU A 18 0.45 12.92 5.71
N SER A 19 1.68 12.40 5.72
CA SER A 19 2.86 12.98 6.38
C SER A 19 4.14 12.59 5.61
N GLU A 20 5.33 12.88 6.16
CA GLU A 20 6.60 12.45 5.57
C GLU A 20 6.72 10.93 5.41
N ASP A 21 6.15 10.15 6.33
CA ASP A 21 6.27 8.68 6.41
C ASP A 21 4.93 7.95 6.32
N GLU A 22 3.81 8.66 6.13
CA GLU A 22 2.46 8.09 6.16
C GLU A 22 1.67 8.40 4.88
N PHE A 23 1.02 7.38 4.33
CA PHE A 23 0.35 7.42 3.03
C PHE A 23 -1.02 6.73 3.10
N LEU A 24 -1.98 7.24 2.35
CA LEU A 24 -3.22 6.54 2.03
C LEU A 24 -3.13 6.04 0.58
N VAL A 25 -3.38 4.75 0.38
CA VAL A 25 -3.24 4.07 -0.91
C VAL A 25 -4.50 3.30 -1.22
N THR A 26 -4.95 3.36 -2.46
CA THR A 26 -5.95 2.44 -3.01
C THR A 26 -5.66 2.21 -4.49
N GLY A 27 -6.30 1.20 -5.07
CA GLY A 27 -6.08 0.81 -6.45
C GLY A 27 -6.54 -0.60 -6.73
N VAL A 28 -6.36 -1.02 -7.97
CA VAL A 28 -6.72 -2.35 -8.45
C VAL A 28 -5.68 -2.88 -9.44
N HIS A 29 -5.53 -4.20 -9.46
CA HIS A 29 -4.63 -4.94 -10.36
C HIS A 29 -3.20 -4.38 -10.42
N ALA A 30 -2.66 -3.98 -9.27
CA ALA A 30 -1.37 -3.33 -9.17
C ALA A 30 -0.57 -3.87 -7.98
N ARG A 31 0.76 -3.83 -8.09
CA ARG A 31 1.67 -4.06 -6.97
C ARG A 31 2.41 -2.77 -6.66
N LEU A 32 2.36 -2.33 -5.41
CA LEU A 32 3.17 -1.21 -4.93
C LEU A 32 4.35 -1.72 -4.10
N ASN A 33 5.51 -1.08 -4.31
CA ASN A 33 6.66 -1.19 -3.43
C ASN A 33 7.09 0.21 -3.02
N PHE A 34 7.60 0.34 -1.80
CA PHE A 34 8.19 1.58 -1.31
C PHE A 34 9.71 1.46 -1.30
N GLY A 35 10.37 2.59 -1.52
CA GLY A 35 11.82 2.73 -1.44
C GLY A 35 12.19 3.98 -0.64
N VAL A 36 13.43 4.03 -0.17
CA VAL A 36 13.97 5.24 0.46
C VAL A 36 14.32 6.30 -0.60
N GLY A 37 13.95 7.55 -0.32
CA GLY A 37 14.44 8.69 -1.09
C GLY A 37 15.86 9.11 -0.67
N ASP A 38 16.42 10.08 -1.40
CA ASP A 38 17.82 10.50 -1.24
C ASP A 38 18.23 10.91 0.19
N LYS A 39 17.31 11.53 0.93
CA LYS A 39 17.55 11.97 2.33
C LYS A 39 17.84 10.80 3.29
N GLN A 40 17.40 9.60 2.96
CA GLN A 40 17.55 8.38 3.77
C GLN A 40 18.43 7.33 3.07
N LYS A 41 19.27 7.77 2.12
CA LYS A 41 20.15 6.89 1.34
C LYS A 41 21.01 6.01 2.25
N GLY A 42 21.03 4.71 1.98
CA GLY A 42 21.80 3.72 2.73
C GLY A 42 21.10 3.16 3.97
N LYS A 43 19.92 3.65 4.32
CA LYS A 43 19.09 3.04 5.38
C LYS A 43 18.20 1.94 4.84
N ASN A 44 17.83 1.01 5.73
CA ASN A 44 16.81 0.02 5.42
C ASN A 44 15.41 0.64 5.57
N LEU A 45 14.45 0.15 4.79
CA LEU A 45 13.03 0.53 4.90
C LEU A 45 12.24 -0.63 5.50
N ILE A 46 11.30 -0.32 6.38
CA ILE A 46 10.30 -1.28 6.86
C ILE A 46 8.90 -0.65 6.81
N PHE A 47 7.89 -1.49 6.58
CA PHE A 47 6.52 -1.13 6.90
C PHE A 47 6.34 -1.14 8.41
N ARG A 48 6.18 0.03 9.02
CA ARG A 48 5.87 0.11 10.45
C ARG A 48 4.48 -0.42 10.72
N THR A 49 3.49 -0.01 9.91
CA THR A 49 2.13 -0.55 9.90
C THR A 49 1.53 -0.45 8.50
N VAL A 50 0.67 -1.41 8.14
CA VAL A 50 -0.20 -1.34 6.95
C VAL A 50 -1.60 -1.72 7.40
N GLU A 51 -2.46 -0.72 7.53
CA GLU A 51 -3.84 -0.89 7.96
C GLU A 51 -4.76 -0.84 6.75
N GLN A 52 -5.53 -1.90 6.53
CA GLN A 52 -6.72 -1.83 5.69
C GLN A 52 -7.89 -1.30 6.51
N GLY A 53 -8.65 -0.38 5.93
CA GLY A 53 -9.76 0.24 6.65
C GLY A 53 -10.65 1.08 5.75
N HIS A 54 -11.52 1.84 6.41
CA HIS A 54 -12.44 2.77 5.78
C HIS A 54 -12.59 4.04 6.61
N PHE A 55 -13.24 5.05 6.01
CA PHE A 55 -13.62 6.26 6.74
C PHE A 55 -15.07 6.17 7.19
N GLU A 56 -15.31 6.34 8.48
CA GLU A 56 -16.63 6.51 9.07
C GLU A 56 -16.70 7.89 9.73
N ASN A 57 -17.62 8.74 9.28
CA ASN A 57 -17.77 10.13 9.77
C ASN A 57 -16.46 10.95 9.75
N GLY A 58 -15.66 10.76 8.69
CA GLY A 58 -14.37 11.43 8.51
C GLY A 58 -13.24 10.89 9.40
N LYS A 59 -13.48 9.83 10.17
CA LYS A 59 -12.48 9.16 11.00
C LYS A 59 -12.07 7.84 10.38
N TRP A 60 -10.80 7.50 10.53
CA TRP A 60 -10.28 6.22 10.07
C TRP A 60 -10.69 5.09 11.01
N VAL A 61 -11.24 4.02 10.46
CA VAL A 61 -11.60 2.78 11.15
C VAL A 61 -10.78 1.65 10.52
N VAL A 62 -10.08 0.90 11.37
CA VAL A 62 -9.24 -0.22 10.93
C VAL A 62 -10.09 -1.48 10.85
N ASP A 63 -10.08 -2.12 9.69
CA ASP A 63 -10.74 -3.40 9.46
C ASP A 63 -9.78 -4.57 9.65
N PHE A 64 -8.54 -4.42 9.14
CA PHE A 64 -7.54 -5.47 9.15
C PHE A 64 -6.12 -4.89 9.06
N VAL A 65 -5.12 -5.56 9.64
CA VAL A 65 -3.70 -5.17 9.53
C VAL A 65 -2.98 -6.16 8.62
N TRP A 66 -2.39 -5.66 7.53
CA TRP A 66 -1.55 -6.44 6.64
C TRP A 66 -0.15 -6.58 7.24
N ASN A 67 0.39 -7.80 7.20
CA ASN A 67 1.75 -8.13 7.62
C ASN A 67 2.18 -9.46 6.97
N GLY A 68 3.45 -9.88 7.11
CA GLY A 68 3.95 -11.12 6.53
C GLY A 68 3.74 -11.19 5.02
N ASP A 69 3.17 -12.27 4.51
CA ASP A 69 2.95 -12.52 3.07
C ASP A 69 2.24 -11.36 2.34
N GLN A 70 1.33 -10.64 3.02
CA GLN A 70 0.62 -9.49 2.46
C GLN A 70 1.55 -8.29 2.18
N THR A 71 2.72 -8.22 2.81
CA THR A 71 3.68 -7.10 2.72
C THR A 71 5.06 -7.51 2.20
N ASP A 72 5.48 -8.77 2.37
CA ASP A 72 6.83 -9.27 2.06
C ASP A 72 7.17 -9.21 0.56
N TYR A 73 6.15 -9.20 -0.29
CA TYR A 73 6.29 -9.14 -1.76
C TYR A 73 5.65 -7.88 -2.36
N GLY A 74 5.63 -6.80 -1.57
CA GLY A 74 4.93 -5.55 -1.88
C GLY A 74 3.44 -5.64 -1.61
N LEU A 75 2.75 -4.49 -1.72
CA LEU A 75 1.32 -4.39 -1.49
C LEU A 75 0.59 -4.76 -2.79
N ASN A 76 -0.01 -5.95 -2.81
CA ASN A 76 -0.70 -6.49 -3.97
C ASN A 76 -2.18 -6.09 -3.92
N LEU A 77 -2.54 -5.06 -4.69
CA LEU A 77 -3.92 -4.62 -4.88
C LEU A 77 -4.55 -5.47 -5.99
N THR A 78 -5.56 -6.27 -5.61
CA THR A 78 -6.25 -7.19 -6.52
C THR A 78 -7.41 -6.47 -7.22
N GLY A 79 -8.45 -7.19 -7.63
CA GLY A 79 -9.70 -6.56 -8.09
C GLY A 79 -10.61 -6.12 -6.94
N GLU A 80 -10.33 -6.55 -5.72
CA GLU A 80 -11.15 -6.23 -4.55
C GLU A 80 -10.80 -4.84 -4.01
N PRO A 81 -11.81 -4.01 -3.64
CA PRO A 81 -11.56 -2.70 -3.06
C PRO A 81 -10.82 -2.81 -1.73
N ALA A 82 -9.68 -2.10 -1.62
CA ALA A 82 -8.97 -1.91 -0.37
C ALA A 82 -8.44 -0.48 -0.28
N ILE A 83 -8.60 0.15 0.88
CA ILE A 83 -7.91 1.39 1.23
C ILE A 83 -6.89 1.02 2.30
N LEU A 84 -5.63 1.31 2.02
CA LEU A 84 -4.51 1.03 2.91
C LEU A 84 -3.97 2.35 3.47
N LYS A 85 -3.92 2.46 4.79
CA LYS A 85 -3.12 3.47 5.48
C LYS A 85 -1.78 2.85 5.85
N ILE A 86 -0.71 3.39 5.29
CA ILE A 86 0.64 2.83 5.36
C ILE A 86 1.51 3.79 6.14
N LYS A 87 2.18 3.29 7.16
CA LYS A 87 3.25 4.01 7.86
C LYS A 87 4.57 3.32 7.64
N LEU A 88 5.56 4.08 7.20
CA LEU A 88 6.92 3.63 6.94
C LEU A 88 7.85 3.97 8.10
N ALA A 89 8.98 3.27 8.18
CA ALA A 89 10.09 3.64 9.03
C ALA A 89 11.42 3.25 8.38
N THR A 90 12.47 3.96 8.75
CA THR A 90 13.85 3.59 8.41
C THR A 90 14.61 3.18 9.66
N TYR A 91 15.57 2.27 9.53
CA TYR A 91 16.48 1.84 10.60
C TYR A 91 17.90 1.58 10.08
#